data_AF-A0A8J4YYQ8-F1
#
_entry.id   AF-A0A8J4YYQ8-F1
#
_cell.length_a   1.000
_cell.length_b   1.000
_cell.length_c   1.000
_cell.angle_alpha   90.00
_cell.angle_beta   90.00
_cell.angle_gamma   90.00
#
_symmetry.space_group_name_H-M   'P 1'
#
loop_
_entity.id
_entity.type
_entity.pdbx_description
1 polymer ?
#
loop_
_entity_poly.entity_id
_entity_poly.type
_entity_poly.pdbx_seq_one_letter_code
_entity_poly.pdbx_strand_id
1 'polypeptide(L)'
;MATTNNKKRYLVAPLETIPGAQLPSAREVLGLVIYKLDVQKKTIRVSAHEVSLIVEEVWAWARIPMQRIDKVATKIQKLHKEYALIRKNKKHTTSTQSERAKKFGEKVNDLFDVAHANAMAIMTEAEEKDFLLAQREPGRRGRMGGVDPVQAALEERVAERHAAQTSRQEKALYEAATSSATAELESSSSSSTPVSSPGPTRSSHSRASGPTEPKRAKRGLKNVVTQA
;
A
#
# COMPACT_ATOMS: atom_id res chain seq x y z
N MET A 1 21.31 -9.29 29.09
CA MET A 1 22.66 -9.24 28.47
C MET A 1 22.82 -10.48 27.58
N ALA A 2 22.70 -10.32 26.25
CA ALA A 2 22.82 -11.43 25.31
C ALA A 2 24.21 -11.46 24.68
N THR A 3 24.92 -12.56 24.90
CA THR A 3 26.29 -12.83 24.46
C THR A 3 26.35 -12.83 22.93
N THR A 4 26.94 -11.79 22.33
CA THR A 4 27.14 -11.71 20.87
C THR A 4 28.25 -12.67 20.47
N ASN A 5 27.85 -13.87 20.05
CA ASN A 5 28.74 -14.87 19.48
C ASN A 5 29.40 -14.27 18.22
N ASN A 6 30.71 -14.01 18.31
CA ASN A 6 31.55 -13.28 17.36
C ASN A 6 31.89 -14.12 16.12
N LYS A 7 30.87 -14.64 15.43
CA LYS A 7 31.05 -15.14 14.06
C LYS A 7 31.25 -13.91 13.18
N LYS A 8 32.51 -13.56 12.86
CA LYS A 8 32.91 -12.49 11.90
C LYS A 8 31.80 -12.18 10.89
N ARG A 9 30.96 -11.18 11.21
CA ARG A 9 29.77 -10.84 10.44
C ARG A 9 30.24 -9.97 9.28
N TYR A 10 30.10 -10.49 8.07
CA TYR A 10 30.67 -9.88 6.87
C TYR A 10 29.73 -8.79 6.37
N LEU A 11 30.21 -7.55 6.28
CA LEU A 11 29.52 -6.37 5.73
C LEU A 11 28.29 -5.87 6.50
N VAL A 12 27.41 -6.72 7.05
CA VAL A 12 26.17 -6.30 7.73
C VAL A 12 25.99 -7.04 9.05
N ALA A 13 25.69 -6.27 10.10
CA ALA A 13 25.36 -6.79 11.43
C ALA A 13 23.84 -6.97 11.58
N PRO A 14 23.39 -8.06 12.24
CA PRO A 14 22.05 -8.22 12.76
C PRO A 14 21.61 -7.04 13.59
N LEU A 15 20.38 -6.61 13.32
CA LEU A 15 19.75 -5.47 13.96
C LEU A 15 18.40 -5.93 14.48
N GLU A 16 18.05 -5.57 15.72
CA GLU A 16 16.79 -5.99 16.34
C GLU A 16 15.62 -5.08 15.93
N THR A 17 15.91 -3.80 15.68
CA THR A 17 14.93 -2.74 15.39
C THR A 17 15.52 -1.68 14.46
N ILE A 18 14.71 -1.13 13.55
CA ILE A 18 15.09 0.02 12.72
C ILE A 18 15.04 1.29 13.57
N PRO A 19 16.04 2.18 13.50
CA PRO A 19 15.95 3.49 14.13
C PRO A 19 14.88 4.34 13.43
N GLY A 20 13.78 4.64 14.12
CA GLY A 20 12.57 5.27 13.58
C GLY A 20 12.67 6.76 13.23
N ALA A 21 13.86 7.31 13.01
CA ALA A 21 14.03 8.73 12.66
C ALA A 21 14.21 8.97 11.15
N GLN A 22 14.51 7.93 10.37
CA GLN A 22 14.73 8.01 8.91
C GLN A 22 14.03 6.84 8.23
N LEU A 23 13.86 6.95 6.90
CA LEU A 23 13.42 5.79 6.13
C LEU A 23 14.51 4.71 6.17
N PRO A 24 14.12 3.43 6.23
CA PRO A 24 15.06 2.34 6.43
C PRO A 24 16.01 2.20 5.25
N SER A 25 17.29 2.08 5.55
CA SER A 25 18.33 1.71 4.59
C SER A 25 18.29 0.21 4.26
N ALA A 26 18.84 -0.15 3.11
CA ALA A 26 18.96 -1.56 2.74
C ALA A 26 19.78 -2.36 3.78
N ARG A 27 20.77 -1.72 4.43
CA ARG A 27 21.57 -2.29 5.51
C ARG A 27 20.72 -2.63 6.73
N GLU A 28 19.85 -1.74 7.18
CA GLU A 28 19.00 -1.96 8.36
C GLU A 28 17.97 -3.05 8.09
N VAL A 29 17.32 -3.01 6.93
CA VAL A 29 16.37 -4.06 6.50
C VAL A 29 17.07 -5.42 6.44
N LEU A 30 18.26 -5.48 5.84
CA LEU A 30 19.04 -6.71 5.78
C LEU A 30 19.50 -7.16 7.18
N GLY A 31 19.90 -6.24 8.06
CA GLY A 31 20.24 -6.52 9.45
C GLY A 31 19.09 -7.17 10.21
N LEU A 32 17.87 -6.65 10.06
CA LEU A 32 16.65 -7.23 10.62
C LEU A 32 16.41 -8.64 10.11
N VAL A 33 16.50 -8.86 8.80
CA VAL A 33 16.32 -10.20 8.23
C VAL A 33 17.35 -11.17 8.79
N ILE A 34 18.63 -10.78 8.85
CA ILE A 34 19.67 -11.64 9.40
C ILE A 34 19.39 -11.94 10.88
N TYR A 35 18.90 -10.98 11.67
CA TYR A 35 18.49 -11.24 13.05
C TYR A 35 17.39 -12.30 13.13
N LYS A 36 16.32 -12.17 12.33
CA LYS A 36 15.22 -13.14 12.29
C LYS A 36 15.68 -14.55 11.86
N LEU A 37 16.65 -14.63 10.95
CA LEU A 37 17.22 -15.91 10.50
C LEU A 37 18.17 -16.53 11.53
N ASP A 38 19.15 -15.76 12.00
CA ASP A 38 20.25 -16.27 12.80
C ASP A 38 19.86 -16.45 14.28
N VAL A 39 19.02 -15.57 14.82
CA VAL A 39 18.59 -15.58 16.23
C VAL A 39 17.24 -16.28 16.38
N GLN A 40 16.23 -15.86 15.61
CA GLN A 40 14.87 -16.42 15.73
C GLN A 40 14.64 -17.70 14.92
N LYS A 41 15.62 -18.15 14.13
CA LYS A 41 15.59 -19.40 13.34
C LYS A 41 14.39 -19.51 12.38
N LYS A 42 13.86 -18.38 11.91
CA LYS A 42 12.76 -18.34 10.96
C LYS A 42 13.24 -18.62 9.53
N THR A 43 12.33 -18.96 8.63
CA THR A 43 12.64 -19.09 7.21
C THR A 43 12.73 -17.71 6.55
N ILE A 44 13.50 -17.61 5.45
CA ILE A 44 13.62 -16.35 4.71
C ILE A 44 12.29 -15.79 4.23
N ARG A 45 11.32 -16.65 3.90
CA ARG A 45 9.99 -16.23 3.46
C ARG A 45 9.22 -15.55 4.59
N VAL A 46 9.19 -16.16 5.76
CA VAL A 46 8.51 -15.62 6.95
C VAL A 46 9.23 -14.35 7.43
N SER A 47 10.55 -14.38 7.53
CA SER A 47 11.34 -13.21 7.93
C SER A 47 11.14 -12.03 6.98
N ALA A 48 11.13 -12.26 5.66
CA ALA A 48 10.89 -11.19 4.70
C ALA A 48 9.49 -10.57 4.85
N HIS A 49 8.47 -11.39 5.11
CA HIS A 49 7.12 -10.88 5.36
C HIS A 49 7.05 -10.04 6.64
N GLU A 50 7.56 -10.56 7.77
CA GLU A 50 7.58 -9.83 9.05
C GLU A 50 8.34 -8.50 8.95
N VAL A 51 9.51 -8.51 8.28
CA VAL A 51 10.27 -7.28 8.09
C VAL A 51 9.55 -6.31 7.14
N SER A 52 8.77 -6.80 6.19
CA SER A 52 7.96 -5.93 5.32
C SER A 52 6.90 -5.17 6.11
N LEU A 53 6.29 -5.79 7.13
CA LEU A 53 5.32 -5.12 8.02
C LEU A 53 6.01 -4.03 8.87
N ILE A 54 7.21 -4.30 9.36
CA ILE A 54 8.00 -3.30 10.11
C ILE A 54 8.37 -2.12 9.21
N VAL A 55 8.77 -2.40 7.96
CA VAL A 55 9.06 -1.36 6.97
C VAL A 55 7.80 -0.55 6.64
N GLU A 56 6.64 -1.20 6.50
CA GLU A 56 5.37 -0.52 6.27
C GLU A 56 5.06 0.51 7.35
N GLU A 57 5.22 0.14 8.62
CA GLU A 57 4.98 1.04 9.75
C GLU A 57 5.86 2.29 9.70
N VAL A 58 7.16 2.14 9.40
CA VAL A 58 8.08 3.29 9.28
C VAL A 58 7.73 4.18 8.09
N TRP A 59 7.32 3.60 6.96
CA TRP A 59 6.90 4.37 5.79
C TRP A 59 5.54 5.06 6.00
N ALA A 60 4.64 4.44 6.78
CA ALA A 60 3.37 5.01 7.18
C ALA A 60 3.54 6.23 8.09
N TRP A 61 4.52 6.22 9.00
CA TRP A 61 4.87 7.41 9.80
C TRP A 61 5.36 8.58 8.94
N ALA A 62 6.02 8.28 7.82
CA ALA A 62 6.40 9.29 6.84
C ALA A 62 5.25 9.70 5.90
N ARG A 63 4.06 9.07 6.02
CA ARG A 63 2.89 9.23 5.14
C ARG A 63 3.19 8.95 3.67
N ILE A 64 4.21 8.15 3.37
CA ILE A 64 4.60 7.84 2.00
C ILE A 64 3.90 6.54 1.57
N PRO A 65 3.11 6.56 0.48
CA PRO A 65 2.49 5.35 -0.05
C PRO A 65 3.53 4.30 -0.43
N MET A 66 3.40 3.10 0.15
CA MET A 66 4.30 1.97 -0.09
C MET A 66 3.74 1.04 -1.18
N GLN A 67 4.62 0.28 -1.84
CA GLN A 67 4.22 -0.89 -2.62
C GLN A 67 3.56 -1.96 -1.74
N ARG A 68 2.77 -2.85 -2.35
CA ARG A 68 2.21 -4.01 -1.65
C ARG A 68 3.29 -4.82 -0.90
N ILE A 69 2.94 -5.30 0.29
CA ILE A 69 3.79 -6.12 1.17
C ILE A 69 4.47 -7.27 0.41
N ASP A 70 3.77 -7.96 -0.49
CA ASP A 70 4.34 -9.06 -1.28
C ASP A 70 5.53 -8.62 -2.16
N LYS A 71 5.43 -7.43 -2.74
CA LYS A 71 6.49 -6.85 -3.60
C LYS A 71 7.68 -6.42 -2.74
N VAL A 72 7.40 -5.82 -1.59
CA VAL A 72 8.42 -5.46 -0.58
C VAL A 72 9.15 -6.72 -0.10
N ALA A 73 8.43 -7.75 0.32
CA ALA A 73 9.00 -9.03 0.74
C ALA A 73 9.85 -9.67 -0.36
N THR A 74 9.39 -9.63 -1.62
CA THR A 74 10.17 -10.11 -2.76
C THR A 74 11.47 -9.32 -2.94
N LYS A 75 11.44 -7.99 -2.75
CA LYS A 75 12.62 -7.13 -2.79
C LYS A 75 13.61 -7.44 -1.66
N ILE A 76 13.10 -7.66 -0.44
CA ILE A 76 13.89 -8.10 0.71
C ILE A 76 14.58 -9.45 0.44
N GLN A 77 13.84 -10.42 -0.11
CA GLN A 77 14.42 -11.73 -0.45
C GLN A 77 15.53 -11.60 -1.51
N LYS A 78 15.37 -10.74 -2.52
CA LYS A 78 16.41 -10.47 -3.51
C LYS A 78 17.66 -9.86 -2.86
N LEU A 79 17.48 -8.87 -1.97
CA LEU A 79 18.57 -8.24 -1.23
C LEU A 79 19.34 -9.28 -0.38
N HIS A 80 18.62 -10.15 0.33
CA HIS A 80 19.25 -11.23 1.10
C HIS A 80 19.98 -12.24 0.21
N LYS A 81 19.42 -12.61 -0.97
CA LYS A 81 20.09 -13.51 -1.93
C LYS A 81 21.41 -12.91 -2.44
N GLU A 82 21.40 -11.62 -2.80
CA GLU A 82 22.61 -10.89 -3.22
C GLU A 82 23.67 -10.91 -2.11
N TYR A 83 23.28 -10.59 -0.88
CA TYR A 83 24.14 -10.67 0.30
C TYR A 83 24.69 -12.09 0.53
N ALA A 84 23.86 -13.13 0.41
CA ALA A 84 24.27 -14.51 0.63
C ALA A 84 25.34 -14.97 -0.37
N LEU A 85 25.22 -14.56 -1.64
CA LEU A 85 26.21 -14.81 -2.68
C LEU A 85 27.55 -14.14 -2.35
N ILE A 86 27.51 -12.86 -1.98
CA ILE A 86 28.69 -12.10 -1.56
C ILE A 86 29.36 -12.74 -0.34
N ARG A 87 28.56 -13.16 0.64
CA ARG A 87 29.03 -13.84 1.85
C ARG A 87 29.66 -15.21 1.55
N LYS A 88 29.12 -15.97 0.61
CA LYS A 88 29.69 -17.26 0.16
C LYS A 88 31.06 -17.05 -0.50
N ASN A 89 31.19 -15.95 -1.22
CA ASN A 89 32.34 -15.62 -2.04
C ASN A 89 33.45 -14.85 -1.29
N LYS A 90 33.26 -14.52 -0.01
CA LYS A 90 34.19 -13.71 0.81
C LYS A 90 35.64 -14.23 0.88
N LYS A 91 35.87 -15.52 0.61
CA LYS A 91 37.20 -16.14 0.64
C LYS A 91 37.96 -15.98 -0.69
N HIS A 92 37.25 -15.69 -1.77
CA HIS A 92 37.85 -15.53 -3.08
C HIS A 92 38.29 -14.07 -3.25
N THR A 93 39.60 -13.85 -3.35
CA THR A 93 40.24 -12.54 -3.42
C THR A 93 40.39 -12.00 -4.85
N THR A 94 39.73 -12.60 -5.83
CA THR A 94 39.72 -12.10 -7.21
C THR A 94 39.23 -10.65 -7.25
N SER A 95 39.89 -9.79 -8.01
CA SER A 95 39.57 -8.35 -8.13
C SER A 95 38.06 -8.11 -8.36
N THR A 96 37.44 -8.86 -9.27
CA THR A 96 36.01 -8.76 -9.57
C THR A 96 35.11 -9.01 -8.35
N GLN A 97 35.47 -9.94 -7.47
CA GLN A 97 34.68 -10.26 -6.28
C GLN A 97 34.86 -9.22 -5.18
N SER A 98 36.07 -8.68 -5.03
CA SER A 98 36.35 -7.55 -4.14
C SER A 98 35.55 -6.31 -4.54
N GLU A 99 35.56 -5.98 -5.84
CA GLU A 99 34.77 -4.86 -6.37
C GLU A 99 33.26 -5.05 -6.16
N ARG A 100 32.73 -6.27 -6.36
CA ARG A 100 31.33 -6.58 -6.08
C ARG A 100 30.98 -6.39 -4.61
N ALA A 101 31.84 -6.85 -3.70
CA ALA A 101 31.63 -6.68 -2.26
C ALA A 101 31.65 -5.20 -1.86
N LYS A 102 32.58 -4.42 -2.43
CA LYS A 102 32.66 -2.97 -2.21
C LYS A 102 31.41 -2.24 -2.72
N LYS A 103 31.03 -2.47 -3.98
CA LYS A 103 29.81 -1.90 -4.59
C LYS A 103 28.56 -2.24 -3.80
N PHE A 104 28.45 -3.48 -3.32
CA PHE A 104 27.35 -3.87 -2.45
C PHE A 104 27.39 -3.16 -1.10
N GLY A 105 28.56 -3.05 -0.47
CA GLY A 105 28.75 -2.35 0.80
C GLY A 105 28.35 -0.88 0.75
N GLU A 106 28.57 -0.22 -0.39
CA GLU A 106 28.11 1.14 -0.68
C GLU A 106 26.59 1.16 -0.89
N LYS A 107 26.06 0.31 -1.79
CA LYS A 107 24.63 0.21 -2.11
C LYS A 107 23.75 -0.11 -0.90
N VAL A 108 24.21 -0.91 0.06
CA VAL A 108 23.39 -1.21 1.25
C VAL A 108 23.22 0.01 2.16
N ASN A 109 24.05 1.04 2.02
CA ASN A 109 23.87 2.30 2.72
C ASN A 109 22.84 3.21 2.01
N ASP A 110 22.29 2.81 0.87
CA ASP A 110 21.25 3.61 0.22
C ASP A 110 19.88 3.30 0.81
N LEU A 111 18.91 4.16 0.49
CA LEU A 111 17.51 4.00 0.87
C LEU A 111 16.98 2.65 0.36
N PHE A 112 16.28 1.91 1.22
CA PHE A 112 15.50 0.76 0.78
C PHE A 112 14.18 1.25 0.15
N ASP A 113 14.25 1.79 -1.06
CA ASP A 113 13.12 2.49 -1.67
C ASP A 113 11.98 1.53 -2.02
N VAL A 114 10.89 1.58 -1.27
CA VAL A 114 9.68 0.78 -1.50
C VAL A 114 8.46 1.66 -1.75
N ALA A 115 8.70 2.92 -2.16
CA ALA A 115 7.63 3.83 -2.54
C ALA A 115 6.78 3.21 -3.66
N HIS A 116 5.47 3.46 -3.58
CA HIS A 116 4.56 3.15 -4.67
C HIS A 116 5.02 3.86 -5.96
N ALA A 117 4.80 3.26 -7.13
CA ALA A 117 5.25 3.84 -8.41
C ALA A 117 4.68 5.26 -8.63
N ASN A 118 3.45 5.47 -8.19
CA ASN A 118 2.75 6.76 -8.26
C ASN A 118 2.82 7.55 -6.93
N ALA A 119 3.74 7.23 -6.01
CA ALA A 119 3.78 7.87 -4.68
C ALA A 119 3.82 9.41 -4.78
N MET A 120 4.61 9.98 -5.71
CA MET A 120 4.71 11.43 -5.89
C MET A 120 3.40 12.10 -6.33
N ALA A 121 2.53 11.37 -7.02
CA ALA A 121 1.22 11.86 -7.46
C ALA A 121 0.15 11.66 -6.38
N ILE A 122 0.29 10.64 -5.53
CA ILE A 122 -0.65 10.34 -4.44
C ILE A 122 -0.39 11.26 -3.24
N MET A 123 0.88 11.53 -2.91
CA MET A 123 1.22 12.48 -1.85
C MET A 123 0.70 13.86 -2.23
N THR A 124 -0.04 14.49 -1.31
CA THR A 124 -0.61 15.81 -1.54
C THR A 124 0.34 16.89 -1.04
N GLU A 125 0.95 16.67 0.11
CA GLU A 125 1.82 17.65 0.77
C GLU A 125 3.21 17.70 0.12
N ALA A 126 3.74 18.92 -0.02
CA ALA A 126 5.07 19.14 -0.61
C ALA A 126 6.18 18.62 0.31
N GLU A 127 5.99 18.72 1.63
CA GLU A 127 6.99 18.31 2.63
C GLU A 127 7.31 16.81 2.55
N GLU A 128 6.30 15.96 2.34
CA GLU A 128 6.45 14.50 2.20
C GLU A 128 7.24 14.15 0.91
N LYS A 129 6.98 14.88 -0.18
CA LYS A 129 7.67 14.73 -1.46
C LYS A 129 9.14 15.12 -1.34
N ASP A 130 9.39 16.27 -0.74
CA ASP A 130 10.75 16.79 -0.52
C ASP A 130 11.52 15.89 0.44
N PHE A 131 10.87 15.35 1.48
CA PHE A 131 11.44 14.36 2.37
C PHE A 131 11.84 13.09 1.62
N LEU A 132 10.96 12.51 0.79
CA LEU A 132 11.29 11.31 0.00
C LEU A 132 12.47 11.58 -0.96
N LEU A 133 12.52 12.75 -1.59
CA LEU A 133 13.65 13.14 -2.45
C LEU A 133 14.96 13.27 -1.66
N ALA A 134 14.93 13.93 -0.50
CA ALA A 134 16.10 14.07 0.37
C ALA A 134 16.60 12.72 0.93
N GLN A 135 15.69 11.77 1.17
CA GLN A 135 16.05 10.40 1.57
C GLN A 135 16.65 9.58 0.41
N ARG A 136 16.31 9.88 -0.85
CA ARG A 136 16.89 9.24 -2.05
C ARG A 136 18.29 9.76 -2.39
N GLU A 137 18.64 10.97 -1.94
CA GLU A 137 19.99 11.52 -2.11
C GLU A 137 21.05 10.67 -1.37
N PRO A 138 22.29 10.60 -1.89
CA PRO A 138 23.39 9.95 -1.18
C PRO A 138 23.58 10.59 0.20
N GLY A 139 23.65 9.75 1.23
CA GLY A 139 23.72 10.21 2.63
C GLY A 139 22.37 10.36 3.34
N ARG A 140 21.24 10.20 2.63
CA ARG A 140 19.87 10.15 3.18
C ARG A 140 19.58 11.31 4.14
N ARG A 141 19.58 12.53 3.59
CA ARG A 141 19.41 13.77 4.36
C ARG A 141 17.98 13.91 4.86
N GLY A 142 17.82 14.49 6.05
CA GLY A 142 16.52 14.71 6.69
C GLY A 142 16.18 13.60 7.69
N ARG A 143 15.27 13.92 8.62
CA ARG A 143 14.69 13.01 9.61
C ARG A 143 13.19 13.29 9.70
N MET A 144 12.41 12.28 10.04
CA MET A 144 10.98 12.46 10.29
C MET A 144 10.79 13.43 11.46
N GLY A 145 9.97 14.47 11.26
CA GLY A 145 9.53 15.38 12.32
C GLY A 145 8.46 14.73 13.20
N GLY A 146 8.10 15.41 14.30
CA GLY A 146 6.95 15.00 15.11
C GLY A 146 5.63 15.14 14.33
N VAL A 147 4.64 14.31 14.68
CA VAL A 147 3.29 14.38 14.08
C VAL A 147 2.60 15.68 14.51
N ASP A 148 2.12 16.48 13.56
CA ASP A 148 1.25 17.63 13.85
C ASP A 148 -0.13 17.13 14.32
N PRO A 149 -0.56 17.45 15.56
CA PRO A 149 -1.84 16.99 16.11
C PRO A 149 -3.05 17.46 15.30
N VAL A 150 -2.97 18.63 14.65
CA VAL A 150 -4.08 19.15 13.83
C VAL A 150 -4.24 18.29 12.58
N GLN A 151 -3.13 17.94 11.94
CA GLN A 151 -3.15 17.09 10.75
C GLN A 151 -3.60 15.66 11.08
N ALA A 152 -3.15 15.11 12.22
CA ALA A 152 -3.59 13.80 12.70
C ALA A 152 -5.11 13.73 12.92
N ALA A 153 -5.71 14.74 13.56
CA ALA A 153 -7.15 14.78 13.79
C ALA A 153 -7.96 14.90 12.48
N LEU A 154 -7.41 15.60 11.47
CA LEU A 154 -8.04 15.69 10.15
C LEU A 154 -8.01 14.34 9.43
N GLU A 155 -6.87 13.64 9.47
CA GLU A 155 -6.69 12.32 8.87
C GLU A 155 -7.60 11.27 9.50
N GLU A 156 -7.72 11.26 10.83
CA GLU A 156 -8.63 10.38 11.57
C GLU A 156 -10.07 10.59 11.10
N ARG A 157 -10.54 11.84 11.05
CA ARG A 157 -11.89 12.16 10.57
C ARG A 157 -12.11 11.77 9.11
N VAL A 158 -11.08 11.89 8.25
CA VAL A 158 -11.16 11.45 6.84
C VAL A 158 -11.23 9.93 6.76
N ALA A 159 -10.44 9.21 7.55
CA ALA A 159 -10.43 7.75 7.62
C ALA A 159 -11.78 7.21 8.11
N GLU A 160 -12.37 7.81 9.16
CA GLU A 160 -13.70 7.48 9.66
C GLU A 160 -14.78 7.65 8.57
N ARG A 161 -14.75 8.78 7.84
CA ARG A 161 -15.68 9.02 6.73
C ARG A 161 -15.53 7.97 5.63
N HIS A 162 -14.29 7.63 5.28
CA HIS A 162 -14.00 6.63 4.27
C HIS A 162 -14.49 5.24 4.71
N ALA A 163 -14.18 4.82 5.94
CA ALA A 163 -14.63 3.54 6.49
C ALA A 163 -16.17 3.44 6.60
N ALA A 164 -16.84 4.53 6.98
CA ALA A 164 -18.30 4.57 7.00
C ALA A 164 -18.89 4.45 5.58
N GLN A 165 -18.24 5.05 4.57
CA GLN A 165 -18.67 4.96 3.19
C GLN A 165 -18.44 3.56 2.60
N THR A 166 -17.29 2.93 2.86
CA THR A 166 -17.02 1.56 2.41
C THR A 166 -18.00 0.58 3.05
N SER A 167 -18.27 0.70 4.36
CA SER A 167 -19.25 -0.14 5.05
C SER A 167 -20.67 0.02 4.48
N ARG A 168 -21.09 1.25 4.14
CA ARG A 168 -22.39 1.48 3.48
C ARG A 168 -22.45 0.83 2.10
N GLN A 169 -21.37 0.93 1.32
CA GLN A 169 -21.29 0.32 -0.01
C GLN A 169 -21.32 -1.21 0.08
N GLU A 170 -20.57 -1.81 1.01
CA GLU A 170 -20.58 -3.26 1.25
C GLU A 170 -21.98 -3.78 1.64
N LYS A 171 -22.67 -3.07 2.54
CA LYS A 171 -24.05 -3.40 2.91
C LYS A 171 -25.01 -3.33 1.72
N ALA A 172 -24.94 -2.25 0.93
CA ALA A 172 -25.77 -2.10 -0.25
C ALA A 172 -25.52 -3.19 -1.31
N LEU A 173 -24.25 -3.59 -1.52
CA LEU A 173 -23.89 -4.68 -2.42
C LEU A 173 -24.43 -6.03 -1.95
N TYR A 174 -24.33 -6.30 -0.63
CA TYR A 174 -24.85 -7.52 -0.04
C TYR A 174 -26.39 -7.61 -0.14
N GLU A 175 -27.09 -6.50 0.14
CA GLU A 175 -28.55 -6.42 0.01
C GLU A 175 -29.01 -6.59 -1.44
N ALA A 176 -28.31 -5.97 -2.40
CA ALA A 176 -28.59 -6.13 -3.82
C ALA A 176 -28.37 -7.58 -4.30
N ALA A 177 -27.27 -8.22 -3.87
CA ALA A 177 -27.00 -9.61 -4.20
C ALA A 177 -28.04 -10.57 -3.60
N THR A 178 -28.45 -10.33 -2.35
CA THR A 178 -29.47 -11.14 -1.66
C THR A 178 -30.85 -10.98 -2.33
N SER A 179 -31.23 -9.75 -2.68
CA SER A 179 -32.51 -9.46 -3.35
C SER A 179 -32.58 -10.05 -4.76
N SER A 180 -31.45 -10.09 -5.48
CA SER A 180 -31.35 -10.75 -6.79
C SER A 180 -31.47 -12.27 -6.69
N ALA A 181 -30.91 -12.89 -5.65
CA ALA A 181 -30.98 -14.33 -5.45
C ALA A 181 -32.39 -14.81 -5.05
N THR A 182 -33.15 -13.99 -4.30
CA THR A 182 -34.55 -14.31 -3.95
C THR A 182 -35.50 -14.20 -5.14
N ALA A 183 -35.16 -13.41 -6.16
CA ALA A 183 -36.00 -13.22 -7.34
C ALA A 183 -35.92 -14.38 -8.35
N GLU A 184 -34.89 -15.23 -8.32
CA GLU A 184 -34.74 -16.36 -9.26
C GLU A 184 -35.48 -17.64 -8.84
N LEU A 185 -36.14 -17.68 -7.68
CA LEU A 185 -36.86 -18.87 -7.17
C LEU A 185 -38.37 -18.91 -7.50
N GLU A 186 -38.92 -17.90 -8.18
CA GLU A 186 -40.33 -17.90 -8.62
C GLU A 186 -40.45 -17.97 -10.15
N SER A 187 -40.01 -19.09 -10.74
CA SER A 187 -40.46 -19.48 -12.08
C SER A 187 -40.42 -21.00 -12.28
N SER A 188 -41.53 -21.65 -11.88
CA SER A 188 -42.06 -22.95 -12.35
C SER A 188 -43.35 -23.24 -11.55
N SER A 189 -44.51 -23.67 -12.03
CA SER A 189 -45.15 -23.86 -13.35
C SER A 189 -46.61 -24.32 -13.05
N SER A 190 -47.66 -23.91 -13.80
CA SER A 190 -48.72 -24.81 -14.33
C SER A 190 -49.92 -24.07 -15.03
N SER A 191 -50.20 -24.54 -16.26
CA SER A 191 -51.38 -24.47 -17.20
C SER A 191 -52.81 -24.37 -16.61
N SER A 192 -53.93 -24.00 -17.29
CA SER A 192 -54.34 -23.86 -18.73
C SER A 192 -55.79 -23.30 -18.93
N THR A 193 -56.00 -22.32 -19.85
CA THR A 193 -57.05 -22.04 -20.92
C THR A 193 -58.59 -22.30 -20.75
N PRO A 194 -59.54 -21.83 -21.63
CA PRO A 194 -59.63 -20.72 -22.64
C PRO A 194 -60.99 -19.92 -22.63
N VAL A 195 -61.16 -18.83 -23.43
CA VAL A 195 -62.33 -18.55 -24.35
C VAL A 195 -62.17 -17.19 -25.09
N SER A 196 -62.83 -17.09 -26.24
CA SER A 196 -62.43 -16.43 -27.49
C SER A 196 -62.70 -14.92 -27.72
N SER A 197 -61.87 -14.37 -28.62
CA SER A 197 -61.88 -13.16 -29.49
C SER A 197 -63.18 -12.93 -30.33
N PRO A 198 -63.37 -11.85 -31.14
CA PRO A 198 -62.34 -11.06 -31.86
C PRO A 198 -62.56 -9.55 -32.15
N GLY A 199 -61.46 -8.87 -32.48
CA GLY A 199 -61.44 -8.03 -33.70
C GLY A 199 -60.38 -6.91 -33.73
N PRO A 200 -59.79 -6.61 -34.92
CA PRO A 200 -58.43 -6.07 -35.03
C PRO A 200 -58.40 -4.60 -35.49
N THR A 201 -57.29 -3.88 -35.26
CA THR A 201 -56.69 -3.01 -36.30
C THR A 201 -55.26 -2.60 -35.94
N ARG A 202 -54.44 -2.56 -36.99
CA ARG A 202 -53.03 -2.12 -37.08
C ARG A 202 -52.86 -0.66 -36.62
N SER A 203 -51.72 -0.36 -36.00
CA SER A 203 -50.89 0.75 -36.49
C SER A 203 -49.46 0.62 -35.98
N SER A 204 -48.54 0.83 -36.92
CA SER A 204 -47.10 0.67 -36.84
C SER A 204 -46.44 2.04 -36.89
N HIS A 205 -45.73 2.53 -35.87
CA HIS A 205 -44.76 3.63 -36.06
C HIS A 205 -43.55 3.55 -35.10
N SER A 206 -42.40 3.36 -35.74
CA SER A 206 -40.98 3.68 -35.45
C SER A 206 -40.56 4.57 -34.26
N ARG A 207 -39.59 4.05 -33.47
CA ARG A 207 -38.17 4.50 -33.29
C ARG A 207 -37.84 6.00 -33.08
N ALA A 208 -37.29 6.35 -31.92
CA ALA A 208 -36.08 7.20 -31.66
C ALA A 208 -35.94 7.47 -30.14
N SER A 209 -34.87 7.04 -29.45
CA SER A 209 -33.61 7.75 -29.15
C SER A 209 -33.75 8.94 -28.18
N GLY A 210 -33.12 8.86 -26.98
CA GLY A 210 -33.21 9.77 -25.81
C GLY A 210 -32.50 11.13 -25.94
N PRO A 211 -31.89 11.76 -24.91
CA PRO A 211 -31.86 11.50 -23.45
C PRO A 211 -32.36 12.70 -22.59
N THR A 212 -32.66 12.52 -21.29
CA THR A 212 -32.91 13.65 -20.36
C THR A 212 -31.89 13.69 -19.23
N GLU A 213 -31.10 14.75 -19.19
CA GLU A 213 -30.16 15.13 -18.11
C GLU A 213 -30.89 15.38 -16.77
N PRO A 214 -30.27 15.06 -15.62
CA PRO A 214 -30.79 15.44 -14.31
C PRO A 214 -30.46 16.91 -13.97
N LYS A 215 -31.51 17.66 -13.59
CA LYS A 215 -31.46 19.08 -13.19
C LYS A 215 -30.61 19.30 -11.93
N ARG A 216 -29.65 20.22 -12.05
CA ARG A 216 -28.78 20.77 -11.00
C ARG A 216 -29.59 21.45 -9.88
N ALA A 217 -29.49 20.95 -8.64
CA ALA A 217 -30.07 21.59 -7.46
C ALA A 217 -29.27 22.84 -7.05
N LYS A 218 -29.94 24.00 -6.93
CA LYS A 218 -29.37 25.28 -6.49
C LYS A 218 -29.15 25.23 -4.97
N ARG A 219 -27.90 25.42 -4.52
CA ARG A 219 -27.56 25.63 -3.10
C ARG A 219 -27.93 27.05 -2.68
N GLY A 220 -28.57 27.19 -1.52
CA GLY A 220 -29.07 28.46 -0.99
C GLY A 220 -27.98 29.49 -0.74
N LEU A 221 -28.27 30.75 -1.10
CA LEU A 221 -27.50 31.93 -0.74
C LEU A 221 -27.64 32.18 0.77
N LYS A 222 -26.52 32.44 1.45
CA LYS A 222 -26.50 32.94 2.82
C LYS A 222 -26.38 34.46 2.75
N ASN A 223 -27.37 35.16 3.29
CA ASN A 223 -27.42 36.61 3.35
C ASN A 223 -26.26 37.16 4.21
N VAL A 224 -25.52 38.13 3.67
CA VAL A 224 -24.57 38.96 4.41
C VAL A 224 -25.31 40.22 4.83
N VAL A 225 -25.34 40.50 6.13
CA VAL A 225 -25.83 41.76 6.71
C VAL A 225 -24.61 42.55 7.18
N THR A 226 -24.43 43.74 6.62
CA THR A 226 -23.48 44.77 7.06
C THR A 226 -24.21 45.70 8.03
N GLN A 227 -23.63 45.99 9.20
CA GLN A 227 -24.06 47.12 10.03
C GLN A 227 -23.11 48.30 9.83
N ALA A 228 -23.71 49.48 9.88
CA ALA A 228 -23.17 50.81 9.57
C ALA A 228 -22.15 51.32 10.61
#